data_AF-A0A8J6ZGI8-F1
#
_entry.id   AF-A0A8J6ZGI8-F1
#
_cell.length_a   1.000
_cell.length_b   1.000
_cell.length_c   1.000
_cell.angle_alpha   90.00
_cell.angle_beta   90.00
_cell.angle_gamma   90.00
#
_symmetry.space_group_name_H-M   'P 1'
#
loop_
_entity.id
_entity.type
_entity.pdbx_description
1 polymer ?
#
loop_
_entity_poly.entity_id
_entity_poly.type
_entity_poly.pdbx_seq_one_letter_code
_entity_poly.pdbx_strand_id
1 'polypeptide(L)' 'MNINLIEARVEELDENLELTTDEIFEIVCREYHLNADSLEKELNCKCPFALTGFLSELEPTKISDYLTIE' A
#
# COMPACT_ATOMS: atom_id res chain seq x y z
N MET A 1 -9.37 2.53 -8.26
CA MET A 1 -8.75 2.55 -6.92
C MET A 1 -8.70 3.98 -6.43
N ASN A 2 -9.08 4.26 -5.19
CA ASN A 2 -9.04 5.63 -4.63
C ASN A 2 -7.90 5.71 -3.61
N ILE A 3 -6.82 6.39 -3.97
CA ILE A 3 -5.58 6.44 -3.19
C ILE A 3 -5.79 7.17 -1.86
N ASN A 4 -6.68 8.16 -1.82
CA ASN A 4 -7.02 8.88 -0.60
C ASN A 4 -7.64 7.96 0.47
N LEU A 5 -8.29 6.86 0.08
CA LEU A 5 -8.79 5.87 1.03
C LEU A 5 -7.67 5.00 1.59
N ILE A 6 -6.67 4.67 0.76
CA ILE A 6 -5.48 3.93 1.18
C ILE A 6 -4.67 4.78 2.16
N GLU A 7 -4.48 6.06 1.86
CA GLU A 7 -3.78 7.01 2.73
C GLU A 7 -4.47 7.17 4.09
N ALA A 8 -5.78 7.44 4.10
CA ALA A 8 -6.54 7.51 5.35
C ALA A 8 -6.48 6.21 6.16
N ARG A 9 -6.42 5.05 5.48
CA ARG A 9 -6.31 3.75 6.15
C ARG A 9 -4.91 3.52 6.74
N VAL A 10 -3.86 3.98 6.07
CA VAL A 10 -2.50 3.98 6.62
C VAL A 10 -2.43 4.82 7.89
N GLU A 11 -2.99 6.03 7.86
CA GLU A 11 -3.03 6.93 9.03
C GLU A 11 -3.78 6.28 10.21
N GLU A 12 -4.94 5.66 9.98
CA GLU A 12 -5.71 4.97 11.03
C GLU A 12 -4.91 3.80 11.66
N LEU A 13 -4.18 3.04 10.86
CA LEU A 13 -3.38 1.90 11.34
C LEU A 13 -2.10 2.36 12.04
N ASP A 14 -1.51 3.48 11.64
CA ASP A 14 -0.32 4.08 12.29
C ASP A 14 -0.63 4.61 13.70
N GLU A 15 -1.88 5.04 13.95
CA GLU A 15 -2.35 5.37 15.30
C GLU A 15 -2.37 4.15 16.24
N ASN A 16 -2.40 2.93 15.69
CA ASN A 16 -2.32 1.70 16.47
C ASN A 16 -0.86 1.33 16.79
N LEU A 17 -0.43 1.68 18.01
CA LEU A 17 0.93 1.43 18.52
C LEU A 17 1.33 -0.05 18.62
N GLU A 18 0.40 -1.00 18.45
CA GLU A 18 0.71 -2.43 18.45
C GLU A 18 1.16 -2.94 17.07
N LEU A 19 0.89 -2.19 15.99
CA LEU A 19 1.23 -2.57 14.64
C LEU A 19 2.60 -2.03 14.25
N THR A 20 3.43 -2.89 13.68
CA THR A 20 4.68 -2.48 13.03
C THR A 20 4.39 -1.92 11.63
N THR A 21 5.30 -1.08 11.14
CA THR A 21 5.26 -0.53 9.77
C THR A 21 5.05 -1.61 8.70
N ASP A 22 5.74 -2.74 8.84
CA ASP A 22 5.61 -3.88 7.92
C ASP A 22 4.22 -4.52 7.99
N GLU A 23 3.65 -4.68 9.20
CA GLU A 23 2.29 -5.21 9.37
C GLU A 23 1.24 -4.29 8.76
N ILE A 24 1.38 -2.97 8.94
CA ILE A 24 0.49 -1.98 8.32
C ILE A 24 0.55 -2.12 6.79
N PHE A 25 1.76 -2.27 6.23
CA PHE A 25 1.94 -2.42 4.79
C PHE A 25 1.24 -3.65 4.25
N GLU A 26 1.42 -4.81 4.91
CA GLU A 26 0.77 -6.07 4.54
C GLU A 26 -0.76 -6.01 4.69
N ILE A 27 -1.26 -5.39 5.76
CA ILE A 27 -2.70 -5.20 6.00
C ILE A 27 -3.30 -4.37 4.86
N VAL A 28 -2.70 -3.22 4.54
CA VAL A 28 -3.17 -2.32 3.49
C VAL A 28 -3.11 -3.01 2.13
N CYS A 29 -2.02 -3.71 1.82
CA CYS A 29 -1.93 -4.43 0.56
C CYS A 29 -3.03 -5.47 0.42
N ARG A 30 -3.31 -6.24 1.48
CA ARG A 30 -4.39 -7.23 1.50
C ARG A 30 -5.78 -6.60 1.39
N GLU A 31 -6.07 -5.52 2.12
CA GLU A 31 -7.37 -4.85 2.12
C GLU A 31 -7.73 -4.24 0.76
N TYR A 32 -6.72 -3.78 0.01
CA TYR A 32 -6.91 -3.13 -1.29
C TYR A 32 -6.54 -4.00 -2.49
N HIS A 33 -6.35 -5.32 -2.28
CA HIS A 33 -6.00 -6.28 -3.34
C HIS A 33 -4.73 -5.89 -4.11
N LEU A 34 -3.75 -5.34 -3.41
CA LEU A 34 -2.44 -4.99 -3.94
C LEU A 34 -1.46 -6.16 -3.78
N ASN A 35 -0.60 -6.35 -4.78
CA ASN A 35 0.45 -7.34 -4.75
C ASN A 35 1.62 -6.82 -3.90
N ALA A 36 1.64 -7.21 -2.62
CA ALA A 36 2.65 -6.82 -1.65
C ALA A 36 4.08 -7.16 -2.13
N ASP A 37 4.30 -8.34 -2.72
CA ASP A 37 5.62 -8.78 -3.20
C ASP A 37 6.14 -7.89 -4.34
N SER A 38 5.26 -7.51 -5.27
CA SER A 38 5.63 -6.62 -6.39
C SER A 38 5.93 -5.20 -5.90
N LEU A 39 5.11 -4.70 -4.96
CA LEU A 39 5.29 -3.37 -4.38
C LEU A 39 6.52 -3.29 -3.48
N GLU A 40 6.80 -4.31 -2.67
CA GLU A 40 8.02 -4.38 -1.86
C GLU A 40 9.26 -4.34 -2.74
N LYS A 41 9.26 -5.07 -3.87
CA LYS A 41 10.37 -5.05 -4.84
C LYS A 41 10.57 -3.68 -5.48
N GLU A 42 9.48 -3.01 -5.84
CA GLU A 42 9.54 -1.68 -6.46
C GLU A 42 10.00 -0.61 -5.45
N LEU A 43 9.47 -0.65 -4.23
CA LEU A 43 9.76 0.30 -3.16
C LEU A 43 11.07 0.00 -2.42
N ASN A 44 11.59 -1.23 -2.54
CA ASN A 44 12.70 -1.77 -1.77
C ASN A 44 12.51 -1.64 -0.24
N CYS A 45 11.26 -1.59 0.23
CA CYS A 45 10.86 -1.54 1.63
C CYS A 45 9.36 -1.87 1.80
N LYS A 46 8.95 -2.20 3.02
CA LYS A 46 7.54 -2.36 3.42
C LYS A 46 7.03 -1.12 4.16
N CYS A 47 7.24 0.06 3.59
CA CYS A 47 6.78 1.31 4.18
C CYS A 47 5.39 1.72 3.63
N PRO A 48 4.33 1.78 4.46
CA PRO A 48 2.98 2.17 4.04
C PRO A 48 2.90 3.59 3.48
N PHE A 49 3.71 4.52 4.01
CA PHE A 49 3.76 5.89 3.52
C PHE A 49 4.51 6.01 2.19
N ALA A 50 5.53 5.16 1.97
CA ALA A 50 6.18 5.06 0.66
C ALA A 50 5.21 4.47 -0.38
N LEU A 51 4.39 3.50 0.04
CA LEU A 51 3.32 2.93 -0.79
C LEU A 51 2.32 3.99 -1.24
N THR A 52 1.76 4.80 -0.33
CA THR A 52 0.77 5.83 -0.70
C THR A 52 1.39 6.89 -1.63
N GLY A 53 2.62 7.32 -1.35
CA GLY A 53 3.37 8.23 -2.21
C GLY A 53 3.57 7.65 -3.62
N PHE A 54 4.05 6.41 -3.72
CA PHE A 54 4.25 5.72 -4.99
C PHE A 54 2.95 5.57 -5.79
N LEU A 55 1.87 5.15 -5.15
CA LEU A 55 0.56 5.01 -5.80
C LEU A 55 0.03 6.37 -6.28
N SER A 56 0.31 7.47 -5.57
CA SER A 56 -0.10 8.82 -5.95
C SER A 56 0.62 9.36 -7.19
N GLU A 57 1.86 8.92 -7.43
CA GLU A 57 2.67 9.32 -8.57
C GLU A 57 2.47 8.41 -9.80
N LEU A 58 1.91 7.23 -9.59
CA LEU A 58 1.61 6.27 -10.65
C LEU A 58 0.53 6.79 -11.61
N GLU A 59 0.76 6.57 -12.91
CA GLU A 59 -0.29 6.77 -13.90
C GLU A 59 -1.46 5.80 -13.63
N PRO A 60 -2.73 6.25 -13.71
CA PRO A 60 -3.88 5.40 -13.38
C PRO A 60 -3.95 4.08 -14.16
N THR A 61 -3.38 4.05 -15.37
CA THR A 61 -3.32 2.85 -16.23
C THR A 61 -2.29 1.82 -15.78
N LYS A 62 -1.33 2.20 -14.92
CA LYS A 62 -0.28 1.31 -14.40
C LYS A 62 -0.61 0.72 -13.04
N ILE A 63 -1.62 1.26 -12.35
CA ILE A 63 -2.08 0.75 -11.05
C ILE A 63 -2.48 -0.74 -11.14
N SER A 64 -3.07 -1.15 -12.27
CA SER A 64 -3.47 -2.54 -12.50
C SER A 64 -2.31 -3.53 -12.46
N ASP A 65 -1.08 -3.08 -12.73
CA ASP A 65 0.11 -3.94 -12.73
C ASP A 65 0.47 -4.40 -11.31
N TYR A 66 -0.04 -3.69 -10.30
CA TYR A 66 0.18 -3.96 -8.88
C TYR A 66 -1.04 -4.54 -8.18
N LEU A 67 -2.11 -4.89 -8.90
CA LEU A 67 -3.25 -5.61 -8.31
C LEU A 67 -2.99 -7.11 -8.28
N THR A 68 -3.52 -7.80 -7.27
CA THR A 68 -3.56 -9.27 -7.26
C THR A 68 -4.54 -9.77 -8.31
N ILE A 69 -4.12 -10.74 -9.12
CA ILE A 69 -5.01 -11.47 -10.02
C ILE A 69 -5.73 -12.52 -9.15
N GLU A 70 -7.01 -12.31 -8.86
CA GLU A 70 -7.86 -13.37 -8.28
C GLU A 70 -8.14 -14.50 -9.29
#